data_AF-A0A933D7I4-F1
#
_entry.id   AF-A0A933D7I4-F1
#
_cell.length_a   1.000
_cell.length_b   1.000
_cell.length_c   1.000
_cell.angle_alpha   90.00
_cell.angle_beta   90.00
_cell.angle_gamma   90.00
#
_symmetry.space_group_name_H-M   'P 1'
#
loop_
_entity.id
_entity.type
_entity.pdbx_description
1 polymer ?
#
loop_
_entity_poly.entity_id
_entity_poly.type
_entity_poly.pdbx_seq_one_letter_code
_entity_poly.pdbx_strand_id
1 'polypeptide(L)'
;MSQICIQCKKEFKIIPQEQEFYDKMGLPKPDRCPFCRQKLREAQRNERKFYKYPCAKCGQEMVTTHNPKKGLTVYCLKCYAHFRSDVDLTK
;
A
#
# COMPACT_ATOMS: atom_id res chain seq x y z
N MET A 1 -16.66 -21.22 -10.40
CA MET A 1 -15.76 -22.31 -10.87
C MET A 1 -14.65 -22.47 -9.85
N SER A 2 -14.24 -23.71 -9.54
CA SER A 2 -13.09 -23.96 -8.66
C SER A 2 -11.80 -24.15 -9.46
N GLN A 3 -10.68 -23.72 -8.88
CA GLN A 3 -9.35 -23.80 -9.45
C GLN A 3 -8.36 -24.32 -8.40
N ILE A 4 -7.27 -24.94 -8.85
CA ILE A 4 -6.22 -25.46 -7.98
C ILE A 4 -5.05 -24.48 -7.95
N CYS A 5 -4.66 -24.04 -6.75
CA CYS A 5 -3.54 -23.12 -6.58
C CYS A 5 -2.21 -23.78 -6.98
N ILE A 6 -1.45 -23.16 -7.88
CA ILE A 6 -0.15 -23.69 -8.31
C ILE A 6 0.88 -23.83 -7.18
N GLN A 7 0.80 -22.98 -6.15
CA GLN A 7 1.77 -22.89 -5.05
C GLN A 7 1.48 -23.86 -3.90
N CYS A 8 0.25 -23.85 -3.37
CA CYS A 8 -0.10 -24.64 -2.19
C CYS A 8 -0.96 -25.87 -2.51
N LYS A 9 -1.31 -26.08 -3.79
CA LYS A 9 -2.15 -27.17 -4.31
C LYS A 9 -3.55 -27.27 -3.69
N LYS A 10 -3.97 -26.25 -2.94
CA LYS A 10 -5.33 -26.16 -2.39
C LYS A 10 -6.30 -25.65 -3.45
N GLU A 11 -7.51 -26.18 -3.42
CA GLU A 11 -8.64 -25.69 -4.21
C GLU A 11 -9.09 -24.32 -3.69
N PHE A 12 -9.43 -23.41 -4.60
CA PHE A 12 -10.06 -22.14 -4.29
C PHE A 12 -11.10 -21.81 -5.35
N LYS A 13 -12.10 -21.01 -4.97
CA LYS A 13 -13.19 -20.62 -5.86
C LYS A 13 -12.99 -19.18 -6.31
N ILE A 14 -13.30 -18.91 -7.57
CA ILE A 14 -13.54 -17.56 -8.08
C ILE A 14 -15.05 -17.36 -8.10
N ILE A 15 -15.53 -16.36 -7.37
CA ILE A 15 -16.96 -16.03 -7.31
C ILE A 15 -17.41 -15.33 -8.59
N PRO A 16 -18.70 -15.38 -8.98
CA PRO A 16 -19.19 -14.76 -10.21
C PRO A 16 -18.84 -13.26 -10.34
N GLN A 17 -18.89 -12.53 -9.22
CA GLN A 17 -18.54 -11.11 -9.17
C GLN A 17 -17.07 -10.85 -9.49
N GLU A 18 -16.17 -11.72 -9.01
CA GLU A 18 -14.75 -11.64 -9.35
C GLU A 18 -14.52 -11.97 -10.82
N GLN A 19 -15.24 -12.96 -11.34
CA GLN A 19 -15.17 -13.35 -12.75
C GLN A 19 -15.55 -12.19 -13.68
N GLU A 20 -16.70 -11.55 -13.42
CA GLU A 20 -17.16 -10.38 -14.18
C GLU A 20 -16.17 -9.22 -14.08
N PHE A 21 -15.58 -9.00 -12.91
CA PHE A 21 -14.54 -7.99 -12.73
C PHE A 21 -13.31 -8.25 -13.62
N TYR A 22 -12.81 -9.49 -13.64
CA TYR A 22 -11.65 -9.85 -14.49
C TYR A 22 -11.98 -9.67 -15.97
N ASP A 23 -13.16 -10.10 -16.42
CA ASP A 23 -13.58 -10.00 -17.82
C ASP A 23 -13.76 -8.53 -18.26
N LYS A 24 -14.43 -7.71 -17.43
CA LYS A 24 -14.63 -6.28 -17.70
C LYS A 24 -13.32 -5.48 -17.75
N MET A 25 -12.36 -5.84 -16.91
CA MET A 25 -11.05 -5.18 -16.86
C MET A 25 -10.05 -5.75 -17.87
N GLY A 26 -10.40 -6.81 -18.62
CA GLY A 26 -9.49 -7.48 -19.54
C GLY A 26 -8.30 -8.14 -18.84
N LEU A 27 -8.48 -8.61 -17.61
CA LEU A 27 -7.43 -9.16 -16.76
C LEU A 27 -7.47 -10.70 -16.77
N PRO A 28 -6.31 -11.38 -16.74
CA PRO A 28 -6.26 -12.82 -16.58
C PRO A 28 -6.71 -13.24 -15.17
N LYS A 29 -7.36 -14.40 -15.08
CA LYS A 29 -7.73 -15.01 -13.79
C LYS A 29 -6.48 -15.42 -13.01
N PRO A 30 -6.52 -15.41 -11.67
CA PRO A 30 -5.36 -15.75 -10.85
C PRO A 30 -5.06 -17.26 -10.82
N ASP A 31 -3.81 -17.66 -11.06
CA ASP A 31 -3.35 -19.06 -10.90
C ASP A 31 -3.09 -19.47 -9.45
N ARG A 32 -3.04 -18.49 -8.54
CA ARG A 32 -2.73 -18.66 -7.13
C ARG A 32 -3.93 -18.25 -6.28
N CYS A 33 -4.19 -19.02 -5.23
CA CYS A 33 -5.25 -18.70 -4.28
C CYS A 33 -5.00 -17.34 -3.60
N PRO A 34 -6.04 -16.70 -3.03
CA PRO A 34 -5.94 -15.37 -2.40
C PRO A 34 -4.81 -15.27 -1.37
N PHE A 35 -4.62 -16.31 -0.55
CA PHE A 35 -3.59 -16.35 0.48
C PHE A 35 -2.16 -16.40 -0.09
N CYS A 36 -1.93 -17.20 -1.13
CA CYS A 36 -0.63 -17.24 -1.80
C CYS A 36 -0.33 -15.92 -2.54
N ARG A 37 -1.34 -15.29 -3.15
CA ARG A 37 -1.19 -13.94 -3.73
C ARG A 37 -0.83 -12.91 -2.65
N GLN A 38 -1.49 -12.97 -1.50
CA GLN A 38 -1.17 -12.08 -0.37
C GLN A 38 0.26 -12.29 0.13
N LYS A 39 0.68 -13.54 0.34
CA LYS A 39 2.06 -13.85 0.76
C LYS A 39 3.11 -13.31 -0.22
N LEU A 40 2.87 -13.45 -1.53
CA LEU A 40 3.76 -12.88 -2.55
C LEU A 40 3.79 -11.36 -2.49
N ARG A 41 2.64 -10.71 -2.32
CA ARG A 41 2.58 -9.25 -2.12
C ARG A 41 3.38 -8.82 -0.90
N GLU A 42 3.26 -9.52 0.23
CA GLU A 42 4.03 -9.22 1.44
C GLU A 42 5.54 -9.44 1.23
N ALA A 43 5.94 -10.50 0.51
CA ALA A 43 7.34 -10.77 0.20
C ALA A 43 7.98 -9.72 -0.72
N GLN A 44 7.19 -9.04 -1.54
CA GLN A 44 7.65 -7.94 -2.40
C GLN A 44 7.70 -6.59 -1.68
N ARG A 45 7.27 -6.51 -0.41
CA ARG A 45 7.34 -5.25 0.34
C ARG A 45 8.77 -4.98 0.75
N ASN A 46 9.22 -3.75 0.51
CA ASN A 46 10.47 -3.27 1.04
C ASN A 46 10.44 -3.24 2.57
N GLU A 47 11.59 -3.51 3.19
CA GLU A 47 11.77 -3.36 4.63
C GLU A 47 11.44 -1.92 5.05
N ARG A 48 10.66 -1.80 6.13
CA ARG A 48 10.35 -0.50 6.73
C ARG A 48 11.53 -0.07 7.60
N LYS A 49 12.19 1.02 7.20
CA LYS A 49 13.17 1.71 8.04
C LYS A 49 12.53 2.95 8.64
N PHE A 50 12.71 3.11 9.94
CA PHE A 50 12.27 4.29 10.68
C PHE A 50 13.45 5.23 10.90
N TYR A 51 13.22 6.52 10.72
CA TYR A 51 14.21 7.57 10.89
C TYR A 51 13.66 8.60 11.86
N LYS A 52 14.52 9.11 12.74
CA LYS A 52 14.26 10.36 13.46
C LYS A 52 14.34 11.50 12.45
N TYR A 53 13.31 12.34 12.42
CA TYR A 53 13.16 13.42 11.46
C TYR A 53 12.56 14.64 12.18
N PRO A 54 13.16 15.83 12.13
CA PRO A 54 12.58 17.03 12.71
C PRO A 54 11.45 17.58 11.82
N CYS A 55 10.37 18.06 12.42
CA CYS A 55 9.31 18.75 11.67
C CYS A 55 9.87 19.99 10.96
N ALA A 56 9.64 20.10 9.66
CA ALA A 56 10.10 21.24 8.88
C ALA A 56 9.43 22.58 9.27
N LYS A 57 8.28 22.56 9.99
CA LYS A 57 7.58 23.77 10.43
C LYS A 57 7.86 24.15 11.89
N CYS A 58 7.80 23.18 12.81
CA CYS A 58 7.93 23.45 14.26
C CYS A 58 9.20 22.87 14.91
N GLY A 59 10.03 22.14 14.16
CA GLY A 59 11.26 21.53 14.67
C GLY A 59 11.07 20.32 15.60
N GLN A 60 9.83 19.97 15.98
CA GLN A 60 9.57 18.84 16.87
C GLN A 60 10.11 17.52 16.30
N GLU A 61 10.83 16.75 17.11
CA GLU A 61 11.30 15.42 16.74
C GLU A 61 10.13 14.45 16.53
N MET A 62 10.20 13.68 15.44
CA MET A 62 9.25 12.61 15.16
C MET A 62 9.96 11.44 14.49
N VAL A 63 9.25 10.31 14.43
CA VAL A 63 9.70 9.11 13.73
C VAL A 63 8.92 8.96 12.43
N THR A 64 9.65 8.79 11.32
CA THR A 64 9.04 8.71 9.98
C THR A 64 9.69 7.60 9.16
N THR A 65 9.05 7.17 8.09
CA THR A 65 9.65 6.24 7.11
C THR A 65 10.48 6.96 6.04
N HIS A 66 10.47 8.30 6.07
CA HIS A 66 11.20 9.13 5.11
C HIS A 66 12.67 9.21 5.49
N ASN A 67 13.55 8.87 4.55
CA ASN A 67 14.99 8.94 4.75
C ASN A 67 15.46 10.41 4.72
N PRO A 68 16.11 10.92 5.79
CA PRO A 68 16.69 12.28 5.84
C PRO A 68 17.59 12.63 4.67
N LYS A 69 18.33 11.66 4.11
CA LYS A 69 19.23 11.87 2.99
C LYS A 69 18.52 12.28 1.69
N LYS A 70 17.21 12.02 1.57
CA LYS A 70 16.43 12.40 0.39
C LYS A 70 16.00 13.87 0.38
N GLY A 71 16.20 14.62 1.46
CA GLY A 71 15.88 16.05 1.52
C GLY A 71 14.38 16.37 1.40
N LEU A 72 13.50 15.47 1.87
CA LEU A 72 12.06 15.68 1.79
C LEU A 72 11.57 16.66 2.87
N THR A 73 10.61 17.53 2.55
CA THR A 73 9.94 18.33 3.58
C THR A 73 8.90 17.48 4.30
N VAL A 74 9.13 17.18 5.58
CA VAL A 74 8.23 16.34 6.39
C VAL A 74 7.67 17.16 7.54
N TYR A 75 6.33 17.18 7.65
CA TYR A 75 5.61 17.86 8.72
C TYR A 75 5.05 16.87 9.72
N CYS A 76 5.01 17.26 11.01
CA CYS A 76 4.29 16.50 12.01
C CYS A 76 2.79 16.59 11.76
N LEU A 77 2.02 15.66 12.32
CA LEU A 77 0.58 15.56 12.10
C LEU A 77 -0.15 16.88 12.39
N LYS A 78 0.22 17.59 13.46
CA LYS A 78 -0.36 18.90 13.83
C LYS A 78 -0.10 19.95 12.75
N CYS A 79 1.16 20.12 12.35
CA CYS A 79 1.53 21.09 11.32
C CYS A 79 0.93 20.76 9.95
N TYR A 80 0.83 19.47 9.61
CA TYR A 80 0.17 19.02 8.38
C TYR A 80 -1.34 19.29 8.40
N ALA A 81 -2.02 19.11 9.53
CA ALA A 81 -3.43 19.41 9.67
C ALA A 81 -3.72 20.90 9.41
N HIS A 82 -2.92 21.79 9.99
CA HIS A 82 -3.01 23.23 9.70
C HIS A 82 -2.67 23.55 8.24
N PHE A 83 -1.61 22.96 7.69
CA PHE A 83 -1.27 23.16 6.29
C PHE A 83 -2.41 22.71 5.35
N ARG A 84 -3.07 21.59 5.67
CA ARG A 84 -4.18 21.05 4.90
C ARG A 84 -5.44 21.92 4.94
N SER A 85 -5.71 22.62 6.05
CA SER A 85 -6.87 23.53 6.12
C SER A 85 -6.68 24.78 5.25
N ASP A 86 -5.43 25.19 5.08
CA ASP A 86 -5.09 26.45 4.41
C ASP A 86 -4.97 26.27 2.88
N VAL A 87 -4.90 25.03 2.40
CA VAL A 87 -4.72 24.69 0.98
C VAL A 87 -6.01 24.10 0.41
N ASP A 88 -6.55 24.75 -0.62
CA ASP A 88 -7.65 24.21 -1.42
C ASP A 88 -7.15 23.05 -2.30
N LEU A 89 -7.58 21.83 -1.96
CA LEU A 89 -7.20 20.58 -2.64
C LEU A 89 -8.14 20.22 -3.79
N THR A 90 -9.10 21.08 -4.13
CA THR A 90 -10.09 20.84 -5.20
C THR A 90 -9.71 21.46 -6.55
N LYS A 91 -8.51 22.04 -6.64
CA LYS A 91 -7.92 22.52 -7.89
C LYS A 91 -7.01 21.49 -8.54
#